data_AF-D1LXF0-F1
#
_entry.id   AF-D1LXF0-F1
#
_cell.length_a   1.000
_cell.length_b   1.000
_cell.length_c   1.000
_cell.angle_alpha   90.00
_cell.angle_beta   90.00
_cell.angle_gamma   90.00
#
_symmetry.space_group_name_H-M   'P 1'
#
loop_
_entity.id
_entity.type
_entity.pdbx_description
1 polymer ?
#
loop_
_entity_poly.entity_id
_entity_poly.type
_entity_poly.pdbx_seq_one_letter_code
_entity_poly.pdbx_strand_id
1 'polypeptide(L)'
;MMKGATGGGGPDYMQMHGGARTLMGVGTDSVDQSWIEWLLPSILVWLINGVMVLGVFTGIFIYGEPVLQPHSEAAVKFWRYRKQADRDLARGDHSAAAGHLRTCLTALGRPLPTSKLDLTASTYWNVSRQLLNRIWVGKWLACKAGGLFSNCTSDKKIDAKLSAKDGALVYHRLHQLQMTGHETDGIISGINLALSAVNLAECAGDAISKETLAEIYTMAALRIKTSFPMRMHFLARYFLSCARHACAINAGYMPASLQWLCHPFGHRFFVDGDWSYQPKEGLYSITGNPADPLAYVSQAFRECLLQKALYSLVTPGSSSGNYNTSSVAEDNKGKSGCQSSDALKYLQLLGECADSAGAPKKTSFAIGCSMSSVTGEDPVAKWWCNVLSVASYWLAGDDDAAERLYGSIECIPKQVLDSEDPIGKAVLIAFKAAQSFLTESSIRKCIPLCDKASSLLRKSIGHGANQSADKITQDTEVSESIVGEREHATALLIACRHLPEQLLSTPGQKESMLAEAAKSLEKLGDKRALQDCHKMIMRLNSGSSAIATR
;
A
#
# COMPACT_ATOMS: atom_id res chain seq x y z
N MET A 1 -21.74 -94.64 -31.39
CA MET A 1 -22.61 -95.62 -32.08
C MET A 1 -23.58 -94.85 -32.96
N MET A 2 -23.42 -94.95 -34.29
CA MET A 2 -24.33 -94.41 -35.29
C MET A 2 -25.66 -95.18 -35.33
N LYS A 3 -26.76 -94.45 -35.53
CA LYS A 3 -28.05 -94.79 -36.20
C LYS A 3 -28.91 -93.51 -36.02
N GLY A 4 -29.43 -92.78 -37.01
CA GLY A 4 -29.73 -93.05 -38.41
C GLY A 4 -31.22 -93.38 -38.58
N ALA A 5 -32.05 -92.42 -39.02
CA ALA A 5 -33.35 -92.53 -39.76
C ALA A 5 -34.17 -91.23 -39.63
N THR A 6 -34.24 -90.33 -40.64
CA THR A 6 -35.28 -90.18 -41.72
C THR A 6 -36.70 -89.87 -41.20
N GLY A 7 -37.48 -88.89 -41.67
CA GLY A 7 -37.39 -87.94 -42.79
C GLY A 7 -38.78 -87.29 -43.01
N GLY A 8 -38.83 -86.25 -43.88
CA GLY A 8 -40.05 -85.66 -44.48
C GLY A 8 -40.46 -84.31 -43.90
N GLY A 9 -40.67 -83.22 -44.64
CA GLY A 9 -40.63 -82.96 -46.08
C GLY A 9 -41.21 -81.56 -46.36
N GLY A 10 -40.85 -80.96 -47.51
CA GLY A 10 -41.58 -79.82 -48.10
C GLY A 10 -40.84 -78.47 -48.15
N PRO A 11 -41.08 -77.63 -49.17
CA PRO A 11 -40.02 -77.30 -50.15
C PRO A 11 -39.78 -75.79 -50.37
N ASP A 12 -38.64 -75.52 -51.06
CA ASP A 12 -38.32 -74.43 -51.99
C ASP A 12 -38.47 -72.97 -51.47
N TYR A 13 -37.78 -71.92 -51.94
CA TYR A 13 -37.48 -71.52 -53.31
C TYR A 13 -36.36 -70.45 -53.34
N MET A 14 -35.54 -70.52 -54.40
CA MET A 14 -34.81 -69.45 -55.09
C MET A 14 -33.51 -68.87 -54.50
N GLN A 15 -32.42 -69.43 -55.03
CA GLN A 15 -31.18 -68.74 -55.36
C GLN A 15 -31.25 -68.28 -56.83
N MET A 16 -30.94 -67.01 -57.14
CA MET A 16 -30.18 -66.68 -58.35
C MET A 16 -29.58 -65.27 -58.34
N HIS A 17 -28.36 -65.22 -58.86
CA HIS A 17 -27.46 -64.07 -59.02
C HIS A 17 -27.88 -63.14 -60.17
N GLY A 18 -27.47 -61.87 -60.09
CA GLY A 18 -27.44 -60.96 -61.24
C GLY A 18 -26.72 -59.66 -60.90
N GLY A 19 -25.48 -59.52 -61.37
CA GLY A 19 -24.66 -58.33 -61.15
C GLY A 19 -25.07 -57.14 -62.01
N ALA A 20 -24.86 -55.93 -61.48
CA ALA A 20 -24.75 -54.71 -62.27
C ALA A 20 -23.79 -53.75 -61.57
N ARG A 21 -22.71 -53.40 -62.27
CA ARG A 21 -21.78 -52.32 -61.92
C ARG A 21 -22.50 -51.00 -62.15
N THR A 22 -22.89 -50.30 -61.08
CA THR A 22 -23.37 -48.92 -61.18
C THR A 22 -22.24 -47.99 -60.75
N LEU A 23 -21.70 -47.30 -61.73
CA LEU A 23 -20.79 -46.17 -61.61
C LEU A 23 -21.58 -45.00 -60.98
N MET A 24 -21.57 -44.89 -59.64
CA MET A 24 -22.13 -43.73 -58.93
C MET A 24 -21.00 -42.76 -58.62
N GLY A 25 -21.21 -41.52 -59.05
CA GLY A 25 -20.21 -40.46 -59.14
C GLY A 25 -19.45 -40.21 -57.85
N VAL A 26 -18.20 -39.79 -58.01
CA VAL A 26 -17.41 -39.11 -56.99
C VAL A 26 -18.15 -37.82 -56.64
N GLY A 27 -19.05 -37.91 -55.67
CA GLY A 27 -19.59 -36.75 -54.99
C GLY A 27 -18.46 -36.11 -54.20
N THR A 28 -18.02 -34.94 -54.65
CA THR A 28 -17.23 -33.97 -53.89
C THR A 28 -17.98 -33.39 -52.68
N ASP A 29 -18.96 -34.12 -52.15
CA ASP A 29 -19.78 -33.78 -50.98
C ASP A 29 -19.52 -34.76 -49.82
N SER A 30 -18.72 -35.81 -50.02
CA SER A 30 -18.52 -36.88 -49.02
C SER A 30 -17.45 -36.59 -47.96
N VAL A 31 -16.48 -35.72 -48.28
CA VAL A 31 -15.40 -35.36 -47.35
C VAL A 31 -15.87 -34.30 -46.34
N ASP A 32 -16.77 -33.39 -46.75
CA ASP A 32 -17.31 -32.35 -45.87
C ASP A 32 -18.40 -32.86 -44.92
N GLN A 33 -19.09 -33.96 -45.27
CA GLN A 33 -20.11 -34.55 -44.41
C GLN A 33 -19.49 -35.36 -43.24
N SER A 34 -18.36 -36.03 -43.47
CA SER A 34 -17.78 -37.01 -42.54
C SER A 34 -17.17 -36.39 -41.27
N TRP A 35 -16.55 -35.21 -41.36
CA TRP A 35 -16.01 -34.53 -40.17
C TRP A 35 -17.10 -33.92 -39.31
N ILE A 36 -18.18 -33.42 -39.93
CA ILE A 36 -19.36 -32.89 -39.24
C ILE A 36 -20.07 -34.03 -38.52
N GLU A 37 -20.30 -35.17 -39.18
CA GLU A 37 -20.97 -36.33 -38.55
C GLU A 37 -20.18 -36.92 -37.36
N TRP A 38 -18.84 -36.83 -37.38
CA TRP A 38 -17.99 -37.26 -36.27
C TRP A 38 -17.90 -36.22 -35.13
N LEU A 39 -17.76 -34.95 -35.47
CA LEU A 39 -17.52 -33.87 -34.49
C LEU A 39 -18.81 -33.36 -33.84
N LEU A 40 -19.91 -33.34 -34.60
CA LEU A 40 -21.18 -32.75 -34.18
C LEU A 40 -21.82 -33.47 -32.98
N PRO A 41 -21.84 -34.81 -32.85
CA PRO A 41 -22.33 -35.49 -31.65
C PRO A 41 -21.52 -35.12 -30.40
N SER A 42 -20.19 -35.03 -30.52
CA SER A 42 -19.31 -34.64 -29.43
C SER A 42 -19.56 -33.20 -29.02
N ILE A 43 -19.57 -32.26 -29.99
CA ILE A 43 -19.87 -30.85 -29.74
C ILE A 43 -21.25 -30.69 -29.11
N LEU A 44 -22.26 -31.43 -29.56
CA LEU A 44 -23.63 -31.34 -29.05
C LEU A 44 -23.71 -31.83 -27.59
N VAL A 45 -23.00 -32.91 -27.24
CA VAL A 45 -22.87 -33.34 -25.84
C VAL A 45 -22.16 -32.30 -24.98
N TRP A 46 -21.05 -31.72 -25.45
CA TRP A 46 -20.36 -30.64 -24.75
C TRP A 46 -21.23 -29.38 -24.62
N LEU A 47 -22.07 -29.09 -25.62
CA LEU A 47 -23.02 -27.98 -25.61
C LEU A 47 -24.14 -28.22 -24.61
N ILE A 48 -24.77 -29.40 -24.59
CA ILE A 48 -25.79 -29.77 -23.60
C ILE A 48 -25.22 -29.71 -22.19
N ASN A 49 -24.03 -30.28 -21.97
CA ASN A 49 -23.35 -30.21 -20.69
C ASN A 49 -23.04 -28.76 -20.31
N GLY A 50 -22.60 -27.94 -21.27
CA GLY A 50 -22.40 -26.51 -21.09
C GLY A 50 -23.67 -25.79 -20.68
N VAL A 51 -24.81 -26.05 -21.34
CA VAL A 51 -26.11 -25.46 -21.02
C VAL A 51 -26.61 -25.89 -19.65
N MET A 52 -26.48 -27.18 -19.29
CA MET A 52 -26.83 -27.66 -17.95
C MET A 52 -25.98 -27.00 -16.87
N VAL A 53 -24.66 -26.95 -17.08
CA VAL A 53 -23.72 -26.28 -16.17
C VAL A 53 -24.08 -24.79 -16.04
N LEU A 54 -24.31 -24.09 -17.15
CA LEU A 54 -24.76 -22.69 -17.15
C LEU A 54 -26.10 -22.50 -16.42
N GLY A 55 -27.04 -23.43 -16.57
CA GLY A 55 -28.32 -23.43 -15.87
C GLY A 55 -28.14 -23.57 -14.35
N VAL A 56 -27.30 -24.52 -13.91
CA VAL A 56 -26.95 -24.71 -12.50
C VAL A 56 -26.24 -23.48 -11.94
N PHE A 57 -25.25 -22.94 -12.65
CA PHE A 57 -24.58 -21.69 -12.26
C PHE A 57 -25.59 -20.56 -12.12
N THR A 58 -26.45 -20.36 -13.12
CA THR A 58 -27.50 -19.32 -13.09
C THR A 58 -28.43 -19.50 -11.88
N GLY A 59 -28.83 -20.74 -11.56
CA GLY A 59 -29.60 -21.06 -10.35
C GLY A 59 -28.86 -20.69 -9.07
N ILE A 60 -27.57 -21.04 -8.94
CA ILE A 60 -26.74 -20.69 -7.77
C ILE A 60 -26.58 -19.18 -7.65
N PHE A 61 -26.42 -18.44 -8.75
CA PHE A 61 -26.31 -16.98 -8.72
C PHE A 61 -27.62 -16.29 -8.30
N ILE A 62 -28.77 -16.82 -8.72
CA ILE A 62 -30.08 -16.20 -8.44
C ILE A 62 -30.60 -16.55 -7.04
N TYR A 63 -30.38 -17.79 -6.59
CA TYR A 63 -30.95 -18.33 -5.35
C TYR A 63 -29.91 -18.56 -4.24
N GLY A 64 -28.62 -18.53 -4.56
CA GLY A 64 -27.55 -18.86 -3.62
C GLY A 64 -27.07 -17.71 -2.74
N GLU A 65 -27.56 -16.48 -2.93
CA GLU A 65 -27.21 -15.36 -2.05
C GLU A 65 -28.17 -15.30 -0.86
N PRO A 66 -27.73 -15.63 0.38
CA PRO A 66 -28.57 -15.49 1.55
C PRO A 66 -28.87 -14.01 1.80
N VAL A 67 -30.16 -13.68 1.85
CA VAL A 67 -30.65 -12.32 2.15
C VAL A 67 -31.11 -12.29 3.61
N LEU A 68 -30.53 -11.39 4.39
CA LEU A 68 -30.96 -11.13 5.75
C LEU A 68 -32.30 -10.39 5.73
N GLN A 69 -33.38 -11.08 6.08
CA GLN A 69 -34.69 -10.45 6.18
C GLN A 69 -34.75 -9.53 7.41
N PRO A 70 -35.22 -8.28 7.27
CA PRO A 70 -35.40 -7.39 8.40
C PRO A 70 -36.39 -8.04 9.39
N HIS A 71 -36.06 -7.98 10.69
CA HIS A 71 -36.84 -8.55 11.81
C HIS A 71 -36.83 -10.08 12.00
N SER A 72 -36.04 -10.84 11.23
CA SER A 72 -35.84 -12.28 11.48
C SER A 72 -35.03 -12.55 12.76
N GLU A 73 -35.20 -13.72 13.39
CA GLU A 73 -34.38 -14.16 14.53
C GLU A 73 -32.87 -14.16 14.17
N ALA A 74 -32.55 -14.49 12.91
CA ALA A 74 -31.19 -14.41 12.37
C ALA A 74 -30.66 -12.97 12.35
N ALA A 75 -31.49 -11.98 11.99
CA ALA A 75 -31.11 -10.57 12.00
C ALA A 75 -30.87 -10.05 13.42
N VAL A 76 -31.68 -10.48 14.39
CA VAL A 76 -31.47 -10.11 15.81
C VAL A 76 -30.14 -10.68 16.32
N LYS A 77 -29.82 -11.94 15.99
CA LYS A 77 -28.52 -12.56 16.34
C LYS A 77 -27.36 -11.82 15.67
N PHE A 78 -27.46 -11.52 14.38
CA PHE A 78 -26.47 -10.74 13.62
C PHE A 78 -26.15 -9.41 14.30
N TRP A 79 -27.18 -8.58 14.55
CA TRP A 79 -26.97 -7.25 15.15
C TRP A 79 -26.46 -7.31 16.60
N ARG A 80 -26.81 -8.35 17.36
CA ARG A 80 -26.27 -8.56 18.71
C ARG A 80 -24.76 -8.84 18.68
N TYR A 81 -24.32 -9.78 17.84
CA TYR A 81 -22.90 -10.10 17.71
C TYR A 81 -22.10 -8.98 17.07
N ARG A 82 -22.68 -8.24 16.11
CA ARG A 82 -22.05 -7.05 15.54
C ARG A 82 -21.78 -5.98 16.60
N LYS A 83 -22.78 -5.64 17.42
CA LYS A 83 -22.61 -4.68 18.53
C LYS A 83 -21.61 -5.17 19.57
N GLN A 84 -21.53 -6.48 19.81
CA GLN A 84 -20.55 -7.05 20.71
C GLN A 84 -19.13 -6.91 20.13
N ALA A 85 -18.94 -7.25 18.85
CA ALA A 85 -17.67 -7.06 18.16
C ALA A 85 -17.23 -5.58 18.17
N ASP A 86 -18.13 -4.63 17.94
CA ASP A 86 -17.81 -3.19 18.00
C ASP A 86 -17.26 -2.77 19.39
N ARG A 87 -17.79 -3.34 20.47
CA ARG A 87 -17.29 -3.06 21.83
C ARG A 87 -15.92 -3.67 22.07
N ASP A 88 -15.68 -4.88 21.58
CA ASP A 88 -14.41 -5.56 21.78
C ASP A 88 -13.30 -4.95 20.91
N LEU A 89 -13.65 -4.46 19.71
CA LEU A 89 -12.77 -3.63 18.89
C LEU A 89 -12.43 -2.30 19.57
N ALA A 90 -13.40 -1.65 20.23
CA ALA A 90 -13.13 -0.43 21.00
C ALA A 90 -12.25 -0.67 22.25
N ARG A 91 -12.24 -1.90 22.77
CA ARG A 91 -11.36 -2.33 23.87
C ARG A 91 -9.95 -2.73 23.42
N GLY A 92 -9.74 -2.94 22.11
CA GLY A 92 -8.49 -3.46 21.57
C GLY A 92 -8.35 -4.98 21.68
N ASP A 93 -9.41 -5.71 22.07
CA ASP A 93 -9.41 -7.18 22.03
C ASP A 93 -9.81 -7.67 20.64
N HIS A 94 -8.81 -7.70 19.77
CA HIS A 94 -8.97 -8.09 18.36
C HIS A 94 -9.32 -9.56 18.19
N SER A 95 -8.90 -10.42 19.12
CA SER A 95 -9.14 -11.86 19.05
C SER A 95 -10.60 -12.22 19.35
N ALA A 96 -11.16 -11.67 20.42
CA ALA A 96 -12.56 -11.84 20.78
C ALA A 96 -13.49 -11.19 19.74
N ALA A 97 -13.12 -10.00 19.27
CA ALA A 97 -13.85 -9.32 18.19
C ALA A 97 -13.93 -10.18 16.93
N ALA A 98 -12.83 -10.80 16.50
CA ALA A 98 -12.83 -11.67 15.34
C ALA A 98 -13.71 -12.91 15.54
N GLY A 99 -13.70 -13.52 16.74
CA GLY A 99 -14.64 -14.57 17.11
C GLY A 99 -16.10 -14.15 16.95
N HIS A 100 -16.48 -12.97 17.45
CA HIS A 100 -17.83 -12.43 17.29
C HIS A 100 -18.18 -12.10 15.82
N LEU A 101 -17.22 -11.63 15.02
CA LEU A 101 -17.40 -11.41 13.58
C LEU A 101 -17.66 -12.73 12.83
N ARG A 102 -16.98 -13.82 13.18
CA ARG A 102 -17.25 -15.15 12.60
C ARG A 102 -18.69 -15.58 12.90
N THR A 103 -19.13 -15.45 14.15
CA THR A 103 -20.51 -15.78 14.54
C THR A 103 -21.52 -14.88 13.83
N CYS A 104 -21.18 -13.61 13.58
CA CYS A 104 -21.98 -12.69 12.78
C CYS A 104 -22.19 -13.22 11.34
N LEU A 105 -21.14 -13.72 10.70
CA LEU A 105 -21.22 -14.34 9.37
C LEU A 105 -22.06 -15.64 9.37
N THR A 106 -21.98 -16.45 10.42
CA THR A 106 -22.85 -17.63 10.56
C THR A 106 -24.33 -17.23 10.66
N ALA A 107 -24.66 -16.14 11.36
CA ALA A 107 -26.02 -15.61 11.44
C ALA A 107 -26.51 -15.03 10.10
N LEU A 108 -25.59 -14.57 9.23
CA LEU A 108 -25.89 -14.15 7.86
C LEU A 108 -26.09 -15.33 6.89
N GLY A 109 -25.94 -16.57 7.36
CA GLY A 109 -26.01 -17.78 6.52
C GLY A 109 -24.74 -18.04 5.71
N ARG A 110 -23.61 -17.44 6.08
CA ARG A 110 -22.31 -17.60 5.42
C ARG A 110 -21.26 -18.11 6.40
N PRO A 111 -21.28 -19.39 6.78
CA PRO A 111 -20.21 -19.94 7.60
C PRO A 111 -18.87 -19.80 6.88
N LEU A 112 -17.82 -19.43 7.61
CA LEU A 112 -16.46 -19.42 7.09
C LEU A 112 -16.01 -20.85 6.82
N PRO A 113 -15.21 -21.08 5.77
CA PRO A 113 -14.77 -22.41 5.41
C PRO A 113 -13.90 -23.01 6.52
N THR A 114 -14.26 -24.19 7.01
CA THR A 114 -13.54 -24.89 8.08
C THR A 114 -12.52 -25.89 7.54
N SER A 115 -12.72 -26.37 6.31
CA SER A 115 -11.83 -27.31 5.62
C SER A 115 -11.00 -26.61 4.53
N LYS A 116 -9.79 -27.13 4.25
CA LYS A 116 -8.94 -26.61 3.17
C LYS A 116 -9.60 -26.73 1.80
N LEU A 117 -10.33 -27.82 1.54
CA LEU A 117 -11.05 -28.02 0.28
C LEU A 117 -12.19 -27.01 0.13
N ASP A 118 -12.94 -26.81 1.20
CA ASP A 118 -14.01 -25.82 1.27
C ASP A 118 -13.44 -24.39 1.06
N LEU A 119 -12.30 -24.09 1.67
CA LEU A 119 -11.60 -22.83 1.47
C LEU A 119 -11.17 -22.65 0.01
N THR A 120 -10.59 -23.67 -0.62
CA THR A 120 -10.21 -23.58 -2.05
C THR A 120 -11.42 -23.46 -2.97
N ALA A 121 -12.52 -24.16 -2.68
CA ALA A 121 -13.75 -24.07 -3.43
C ALA A 121 -14.41 -22.70 -3.28
N SER A 122 -14.46 -22.16 -2.06
CA SER A 122 -14.94 -20.81 -1.74
C SER A 122 -14.09 -19.73 -2.42
N THR A 123 -12.76 -19.89 -2.40
CA THR A 123 -11.85 -18.96 -3.09
C THR A 123 -12.06 -19.01 -4.60
N TYR A 124 -12.16 -20.20 -5.19
CA TYR A 124 -12.45 -20.37 -6.61
C TYR A 124 -13.81 -19.78 -7.01
N TRP A 125 -14.83 -19.97 -6.17
CA TRP A 125 -16.15 -19.37 -6.34
C TRP A 125 -16.07 -17.84 -6.34
N ASN A 126 -15.34 -17.26 -5.40
CA ASN A 126 -15.13 -15.82 -5.31
C ASN A 126 -14.34 -15.23 -6.50
N VAL A 127 -13.32 -15.93 -6.98
CA VAL A 127 -12.59 -15.56 -8.21
C VAL A 127 -13.51 -15.62 -9.42
N SER A 128 -14.30 -16.68 -9.54
CA SER A 128 -15.26 -16.86 -10.63
C SER A 128 -16.30 -15.73 -10.65
N ARG A 129 -16.82 -15.35 -9.47
CA ARG A 129 -17.72 -14.19 -9.32
C ARG A 129 -17.08 -12.89 -9.78
N GLN A 130 -15.83 -12.62 -9.39
CA GLN A 130 -15.13 -11.41 -9.81
C GLN A 130 -14.92 -11.37 -11.33
N LEU A 131 -14.59 -12.50 -11.96
CA LEU A 131 -14.46 -12.60 -13.41
C LEU A 131 -15.80 -12.39 -14.13
N LEU A 132 -16.89 -12.95 -13.60
CA LEU A 132 -18.23 -12.78 -14.16
C LEU A 132 -18.76 -11.35 -14.00
N ASN A 133 -18.48 -10.68 -12.88
CA ASN A 133 -18.79 -9.26 -12.70
C ASN A 133 -18.06 -8.39 -13.72
N ARG A 134 -16.83 -8.78 -14.11
CA ARG A 134 -16.06 -8.08 -15.14
C ARG A 134 -16.66 -8.22 -16.54
N ILE A 135 -17.27 -9.36 -16.86
CA ILE A 135 -17.93 -9.60 -18.17
C ILE A 135 -19.38 -9.04 -18.17
N TRP A 136 -19.77 -8.23 -17.17
CA TRP A 136 -21.11 -7.62 -16.99
C TRP A 136 -22.25 -8.62 -16.71
N VAL A 137 -22.09 -9.89 -17.07
CA VAL A 137 -23.02 -11.00 -16.80
C VAL A 137 -23.30 -11.16 -15.30
N GLY A 138 -22.29 -11.00 -14.44
CA GLY A 138 -22.46 -11.12 -12.99
C GLY A 138 -23.38 -10.03 -12.39
N LYS A 139 -23.23 -8.78 -12.84
CA LYS A 139 -24.10 -7.66 -12.42
C LYS A 139 -25.53 -7.84 -12.96
N TRP A 140 -25.66 -8.29 -14.21
CA TRP A 140 -26.95 -8.59 -14.82
C TRP A 140 -27.72 -9.69 -14.07
N LEU A 141 -27.02 -10.77 -13.66
CA LEU A 141 -27.60 -11.86 -12.86
C LEU A 141 -27.95 -11.41 -11.43
N ALA A 142 -27.09 -10.63 -10.77
CA ALA A 142 -27.35 -10.10 -9.44
C ALA A 142 -28.56 -9.15 -9.41
N CYS A 143 -28.79 -8.37 -10.46
CA CYS A 143 -30.01 -7.55 -10.61
C CYS A 143 -31.30 -8.39 -10.73
N LYS A 144 -31.17 -9.68 -11.03
CA LYS A 144 -32.25 -10.67 -11.13
C LYS A 144 -32.35 -11.60 -9.92
N ALA A 145 -31.56 -11.36 -8.87
CA ALA A 145 -31.66 -12.08 -7.61
C ALA A 145 -33.09 -11.94 -7.04
N GLY A 146 -33.71 -13.07 -6.71
CA GLY A 146 -35.12 -13.16 -6.32
C GLY A 146 -36.08 -13.73 -7.38
N GLY A 147 -35.60 -14.08 -8.57
CA GLY A 147 -36.30 -14.90 -9.56
C GLY A 147 -36.28 -14.33 -10.99
N LEU A 148 -36.13 -15.21 -11.98
CA LEU A 148 -36.13 -14.86 -13.42
C LEU A 148 -37.47 -14.29 -13.92
N PHE A 149 -38.57 -14.67 -13.26
CA PHE A 149 -39.97 -14.34 -13.62
C PHE A 149 -40.78 -13.76 -12.46
N SER A 150 -40.15 -13.55 -11.30
CA SER A 150 -40.81 -12.96 -10.14
C SER A 150 -40.64 -11.45 -10.21
N ASN A 151 -41.74 -10.70 -10.21
CA ASN A 151 -41.74 -9.26 -9.98
C ASN A 151 -41.20 -9.01 -8.56
N CYS A 152 -39.87 -8.97 -8.44
CA CYS A 152 -39.21 -8.73 -7.19
C CYS A 152 -39.55 -7.30 -6.75
N THR A 153 -40.36 -7.19 -5.70
CA THR A 153 -40.80 -5.92 -5.09
C THR A 153 -39.56 -5.08 -4.78
N SER A 154 -39.65 -3.76 -4.98
CA SER A 154 -38.53 -2.83 -4.74
C SER A 154 -37.88 -3.07 -3.37
N ASP A 155 -38.68 -3.37 -2.35
CA ASP A 155 -38.24 -3.60 -0.97
C ASP A 155 -37.30 -4.81 -0.84
N LYS A 156 -37.60 -5.94 -1.48
CA LYS A 156 -36.73 -7.14 -1.43
C LYS A 156 -35.38 -6.91 -2.08
N LYS A 157 -35.32 -6.07 -3.12
CA LYS A 157 -34.05 -5.67 -3.76
C LYS A 157 -33.24 -4.75 -2.85
N ILE A 158 -33.90 -3.85 -2.12
CA ILE A 158 -33.25 -2.96 -1.15
C ILE A 158 -32.69 -3.78 0.02
N ASP A 159 -33.48 -4.72 0.55
CA ASP A 159 -33.06 -5.62 1.63
C ASP A 159 -31.87 -6.50 1.22
N ALA A 160 -31.87 -7.02 -0.02
CA ALA A 160 -30.74 -7.77 -0.57
C ALA A 160 -29.46 -6.92 -0.66
N LYS A 161 -29.57 -5.67 -1.15
CA LYS A 161 -28.43 -4.73 -1.19
C LYS A 161 -27.93 -4.37 0.20
N LEU A 162 -28.83 -4.18 1.17
CA LEU A 162 -28.47 -3.86 2.55
C LEU A 162 -27.78 -5.05 3.24
N SER A 163 -28.31 -6.26 3.05
CA SER A 163 -27.69 -7.50 3.52
C SER A 163 -26.30 -7.72 2.90
N ALA A 164 -26.14 -7.43 1.61
CA ALA A 164 -24.84 -7.51 0.93
C ALA A 164 -23.84 -6.50 1.49
N LYS A 165 -24.28 -5.25 1.75
CA LYS A 165 -23.47 -4.22 2.42
C LYS A 165 -23.01 -4.69 3.79
N ASP A 166 -23.91 -5.20 4.62
CA ASP A 166 -23.59 -5.64 5.97
C ASP A 166 -22.62 -6.84 5.98
N GLY A 167 -22.78 -7.78 5.05
CA GLY A 167 -21.81 -8.85 4.82
C GLY A 167 -20.45 -8.32 4.39
N ALA A 168 -20.40 -7.39 3.43
CA ALA A 168 -19.16 -6.80 2.93
C ALA A 168 -18.36 -6.13 4.06
N LEU A 169 -19.02 -5.38 4.94
CA LEU A 169 -18.37 -4.72 6.08
C LEU A 169 -17.79 -5.71 7.09
N VAL A 170 -18.51 -6.79 7.39
CA VAL A 170 -18.03 -7.84 8.32
C VAL A 170 -16.81 -8.56 7.73
N TYR A 171 -16.87 -8.95 6.45
CA TYR A 171 -15.71 -9.56 5.77
C TYR A 171 -14.51 -8.60 5.69
N HIS A 172 -14.76 -7.33 5.40
CA HIS A 172 -13.71 -6.31 5.34
C HIS A 172 -13.01 -6.13 6.69
N ARG A 173 -13.77 -6.05 7.80
CA ARG A 173 -13.18 -5.96 9.14
C ARG A 173 -12.43 -7.21 9.54
N LEU A 174 -12.97 -8.39 9.26
CA LEU A 174 -12.25 -9.63 9.51
C LEU A 174 -10.95 -9.68 8.71
N HIS A 175 -10.97 -9.29 7.43
CA HIS A 175 -9.78 -9.21 6.57
C HIS A 175 -8.71 -8.24 7.12
N GLN A 176 -9.11 -7.08 7.65
CA GLN A 176 -8.19 -6.14 8.31
C GLN A 176 -7.49 -6.78 9.52
N LEU A 177 -8.23 -7.47 10.40
CA LEU A 177 -7.67 -8.16 11.56
C LEU A 177 -6.72 -9.31 11.19
N GLN A 178 -7.00 -10.03 10.09
CA GLN A 178 -6.09 -11.08 9.60
C GLN A 178 -4.78 -10.52 9.07
N MET A 179 -4.83 -9.37 8.39
CA MET A 179 -3.64 -8.73 7.81
C MET A 179 -2.71 -8.17 8.89
N THR A 180 -3.25 -7.69 10.01
CA THR A 180 -2.45 -7.19 11.14
C THR A 180 -1.90 -8.30 12.04
N GLY A 181 -2.17 -9.57 11.71
CA GLY A 181 -1.60 -10.72 12.42
C GLY A 181 -2.31 -11.09 13.72
N HIS A 182 -3.50 -10.53 13.99
CA HIS A 182 -4.32 -10.95 15.13
C HIS A 182 -4.99 -12.32 14.91
N GLU A 183 -4.93 -12.85 13.69
CA GLU A 183 -5.37 -14.21 13.37
C GLU A 183 -4.33 -14.95 12.52
N THR A 184 -3.99 -16.18 12.91
CA THR A 184 -3.05 -17.05 12.18
C THR A 184 -3.76 -17.87 11.11
N ASP A 185 -4.47 -17.19 10.21
CA ASP A 185 -5.14 -17.83 9.08
C ASP A 185 -4.23 -17.80 7.84
N GLY A 186 -4.18 -18.92 7.11
CA GLY A 186 -3.31 -19.06 5.94
C GLY A 186 -3.58 -18.02 4.84
N ILE A 187 -2.60 -17.82 3.95
CA ILE A 187 -2.65 -16.82 2.86
C ILE A 187 -3.97 -16.89 2.07
N ILE A 188 -4.42 -18.11 1.76
CA ILE A 188 -5.66 -18.38 1.00
C ILE A 188 -6.91 -17.90 1.74
N SER A 189 -6.96 -18.01 3.08
CA SER A 189 -8.09 -17.54 3.90
C SER A 189 -8.28 -16.03 3.75
N GLY A 190 -7.21 -15.26 3.91
CA GLY A 190 -7.30 -13.80 3.74
C GLY A 190 -7.57 -13.37 2.30
N ILE A 191 -7.11 -14.13 1.27
CA ILE A 191 -7.53 -13.88 -0.12
C ILE A 191 -9.04 -14.11 -0.27
N ASN A 192 -9.56 -15.19 0.32
CA ASN A 192 -10.99 -15.50 0.28
C ASN A 192 -11.83 -14.41 0.96
N LEU A 193 -11.40 -13.92 2.13
CA LEU A 193 -12.07 -12.80 2.81
C LEU A 193 -12.03 -11.52 1.99
N ALA A 194 -10.87 -11.18 1.41
CA ALA A 194 -10.72 -9.98 0.59
C ALA A 194 -11.65 -10.02 -0.64
N LEU A 195 -11.66 -11.14 -1.37
CA LEU A 195 -12.52 -11.29 -2.54
C LEU A 195 -14.01 -11.37 -2.17
N SER A 196 -14.35 -12.00 -1.04
CA SER A 196 -15.73 -12.02 -0.53
C SER A 196 -16.23 -10.61 -0.20
N ALA A 197 -15.38 -9.80 0.44
CA ALA A 197 -15.69 -8.40 0.75
C ALA A 197 -15.91 -7.58 -0.53
N VAL A 198 -15.02 -7.71 -1.53
CA VAL A 198 -15.15 -7.01 -2.82
C VAL A 198 -16.42 -7.41 -3.56
N ASN A 199 -16.66 -8.71 -3.72
CA ASN A 199 -17.83 -9.23 -4.43
C ASN A 199 -19.14 -8.70 -3.80
N LEU A 200 -19.26 -8.75 -2.47
CA LEU A 200 -20.45 -8.26 -1.77
C LEU A 200 -20.58 -6.73 -1.80
N ALA A 201 -19.46 -6.00 -1.76
CA ALA A 201 -19.46 -4.55 -1.90
C ALA A 201 -19.93 -4.11 -3.29
N GLU A 202 -19.51 -4.81 -4.35
CA GLU A 202 -19.99 -4.59 -5.71
C GLU A 202 -21.49 -4.91 -5.86
N CYS A 203 -21.98 -5.96 -5.20
CA CYS A 203 -23.40 -6.32 -5.17
C CYS A 203 -24.27 -5.29 -4.40
N ALA A 204 -23.72 -4.68 -3.35
CA ALA A 204 -24.41 -3.65 -2.58
C ALA A 204 -24.68 -2.38 -3.39
N GLY A 205 -23.84 -2.07 -4.38
CA GLY A 205 -24.00 -0.92 -5.28
C GLY A 205 -24.13 0.40 -4.50
N ASP A 206 -25.26 1.09 -4.64
CA ASP A 206 -25.50 2.39 -4.01
C ASP A 206 -25.71 2.32 -2.47
N ALA A 207 -25.88 1.13 -1.90
CA ALA A 207 -26.08 0.98 -0.45
C ALA A 207 -24.79 1.20 0.35
N ILE A 208 -23.62 1.01 -0.26
CA ILE A 208 -22.30 1.21 0.36
C ILE A 208 -21.74 2.59 -0.02
N SER A 209 -21.04 3.24 0.91
CA SER A 209 -20.40 4.52 0.57
C SER A 209 -19.24 4.24 -0.40
N LYS A 210 -19.04 5.14 -1.37
CA LYS A 210 -17.94 5.00 -2.34
C LYS A 210 -16.56 5.03 -1.66
N GLU A 211 -16.47 5.68 -0.51
CA GLU A 211 -15.28 5.72 0.33
C GLU A 211 -14.94 4.34 0.91
N THR A 212 -15.92 3.66 1.51
CA THR A 212 -15.72 2.29 2.02
C THR A 212 -15.48 1.31 0.88
N LEU A 213 -16.10 1.52 -0.29
CA LEU A 213 -15.82 0.73 -1.49
C LEU A 213 -14.36 0.92 -1.97
N ALA A 214 -13.85 2.15 -2.00
CA ALA A 214 -12.45 2.44 -2.33
C ALA A 214 -11.49 1.80 -1.33
N GLU A 215 -11.80 1.86 -0.02
CA GLU A 215 -11.04 1.19 1.04
C GLU A 215 -11.02 -0.34 0.87
N ILE A 216 -12.14 -0.96 0.51
CA ILE A 216 -12.21 -2.40 0.23
C ILE A 216 -11.32 -2.78 -0.96
N TYR A 217 -11.32 -1.98 -2.03
CA TYR A 217 -10.45 -2.21 -3.19
C TYR A 217 -8.96 -2.00 -2.89
N THR A 218 -8.60 -0.95 -2.14
CA THR A 218 -7.19 -0.71 -1.77
C THR A 218 -6.68 -1.81 -0.83
N MET A 219 -7.52 -2.29 0.08
CA MET A 219 -7.21 -3.44 0.93
C MET A 219 -7.05 -4.74 0.14
N ALA A 220 -7.89 -4.99 -0.87
CA ALA A 220 -7.71 -6.13 -1.77
C ALA A 220 -6.40 -6.03 -2.57
N ALA A 221 -6.05 -4.84 -3.06
CA ALA A 221 -4.77 -4.60 -3.73
C ALA A 221 -3.58 -4.89 -2.80
N LEU A 222 -3.68 -4.49 -1.54
CA LEU A 222 -2.66 -4.72 -0.53
C LEU A 222 -2.48 -6.22 -0.23
N ARG A 223 -3.57 -6.97 -0.09
CA ARG A 223 -3.51 -8.42 0.11
C ARG A 223 -2.88 -9.13 -1.07
N ILE A 224 -3.23 -8.72 -2.29
CA ILE A 224 -2.64 -9.32 -3.49
C ILE A 224 -1.14 -9.08 -3.52
N LYS A 225 -0.73 -7.87 -3.16
CA LYS A 225 0.67 -7.50 -3.15
C LYS A 225 1.50 -8.31 -2.13
N THR A 226 0.96 -8.59 -0.95
CA THR A 226 1.66 -9.42 0.05
C THR A 226 1.59 -10.93 -0.23
N SER A 227 0.56 -11.38 -0.95
CA SER A 227 0.27 -12.81 -1.11
C SER A 227 0.73 -13.40 -2.45
N PHE A 228 0.85 -12.60 -3.51
CA PHE A 228 1.13 -13.08 -4.87
C PHE A 228 2.55 -12.73 -5.34
N PRO A 229 3.13 -13.55 -6.24
CA PRO A 229 4.41 -13.25 -6.86
C PRO A 229 4.31 -12.03 -7.79
N MET A 230 5.45 -11.38 -8.03
CA MET A 230 5.59 -10.14 -8.82
C MET A 230 4.87 -10.17 -10.19
N ARG A 231 4.82 -11.32 -10.87
CA ARG A 231 4.12 -11.48 -12.16
C ARG A 231 2.62 -11.19 -12.08
N MET A 232 2.01 -11.34 -10.91
CA MET A 232 0.57 -11.15 -10.69
C MET A 232 0.23 -9.80 -10.06
N HIS A 233 1.22 -8.93 -9.82
CA HIS A 233 0.99 -7.59 -9.24
C HIS A 233 0.19 -6.66 -10.16
N PHE A 234 -0.04 -7.03 -11.43
CA PHE A 234 -1.01 -6.34 -12.29
C PHE A 234 -2.43 -6.35 -11.69
N LEU A 235 -2.79 -7.38 -10.91
CA LEU A 235 -4.06 -7.44 -10.21
C LEU A 235 -4.16 -6.38 -9.10
N ALA A 236 -3.06 -6.10 -8.39
CA ALA A 236 -3.03 -5.01 -7.41
C ALA A 236 -3.26 -3.65 -8.11
N ARG A 237 -2.62 -3.42 -9.27
CA ARG A 237 -2.85 -2.21 -10.09
C ARG A 237 -4.29 -2.12 -10.58
N TYR A 238 -4.90 -3.25 -10.96
CA TYR A 238 -6.30 -3.32 -11.36
C TYR A 238 -7.22 -2.86 -10.21
N PHE A 239 -7.07 -3.41 -9.01
CA PHE A 239 -7.90 -3.00 -7.86
C PHE A 239 -7.68 -1.54 -7.45
N LEU A 240 -6.45 -1.02 -7.53
CA LEU A 240 -6.19 0.42 -7.33
C LEU A 240 -6.90 1.28 -8.39
N SER A 241 -6.90 0.86 -9.66
CA SER A 241 -7.66 1.54 -10.72
C SER A 241 -9.16 1.51 -10.44
N CYS A 242 -9.70 0.38 -9.98
CA CYS A 242 -11.10 0.28 -9.54
C CYS A 242 -11.42 1.24 -8.39
N ALA A 243 -10.53 1.35 -7.38
CA ALA A 243 -10.69 2.30 -6.28
C ALA A 243 -10.79 3.75 -6.79
N ARG A 244 -9.90 4.15 -7.71
CA ARG A 244 -9.93 5.49 -8.32
C ARG A 244 -11.19 5.73 -9.12
N HIS A 245 -11.62 4.77 -9.93
CA HIS A 245 -12.84 4.88 -10.71
C HIS A 245 -14.08 5.02 -9.81
N ALA A 246 -14.14 4.27 -8.70
CA ALA A 246 -15.23 4.39 -7.74
C ALA A 246 -15.36 5.82 -7.18
N CYS A 247 -14.24 6.48 -6.89
CA CYS A 247 -14.20 7.87 -6.40
C CYS A 247 -14.42 8.91 -7.51
N ALA A 248 -13.93 8.68 -8.73
CA ALA A 248 -14.04 9.64 -9.83
C ALA A 248 -15.48 9.84 -10.33
N ILE A 249 -16.35 8.83 -10.21
CA ILE A 249 -17.70 8.85 -10.79
C ILE A 249 -18.65 9.82 -10.06
N ASN A 250 -18.47 10.10 -8.76
CA ASN A 250 -19.31 11.08 -8.04
C ASN A 250 -18.43 12.11 -7.33
N ALA A 251 -18.47 13.35 -7.80
CA ALA A 251 -17.91 14.54 -7.14
C ALA A 251 -16.36 14.63 -7.04
N GLY A 252 -15.60 13.67 -7.57
CA GLY A 252 -14.14 13.77 -7.70
C GLY A 252 -13.36 13.82 -6.37
N TYR A 253 -14.02 13.62 -5.23
CA TYR A 253 -13.40 13.68 -3.91
C TYR A 253 -13.07 12.26 -3.44
N MET A 254 -11.78 11.93 -3.38
CA MET A 254 -11.30 10.72 -2.73
C MET A 254 -11.09 11.03 -1.23
N PRO A 255 -11.29 10.06 -0.30
CA PRO A 255 -10.99 10.29 1.11
C PRO A 255 -9.58 10.83 1.28
N ALA A 256 -9.41 11.85 2.13
CA ALA A 256 -8.12 12.51 2.33
C ALA A 256 -7.01 11.50 2.70
N SER A 257 -7.34 10.50 3.51
CA SER A 257 -6.45 9.40 3.92
C SER A 257 -5.98 8.48 2.78
N LEU A 258 -6.70 8.47 1.65
CA LEU A 258 -6.35 7.71 0.45
C LEU A 258 -5.74 8.61 -0.64
N GLN A 259 -5.82 9.94 -0.51
CA GLN A 259 -5.43 10.92 -1.54
C GLN A 259 -4.02 10.66 -2.10
N TRP A 260 -3.09 10.31 -1.21
CA TRP A 260 -1.72 10.01 -1.56
C TRP A 260 -1.57 8.82 -2.55
N LEU A 261 -2.49 7.86 -2.58
CA LEU A 261 -2.48 6.73 -3.55
C LEU A 261 -2.83 7.15 -4.98
N CYS A 262 -3.49 8.30 -5.15
CA CYS A 262 -3.70 8.92 -6.45
C CYS A 262 -2.50 9.74 -6.90
N HIS A 263 -1.66 10.19 -5.97
CA HIS A 263 -0.42 10.88 -6.31
C HIS A 263 0.56 9.90 -6.99
N PRO A 264 1.26 10.28 -8.08
CA PRO A 264 2.21 9.40 -8.75
C PRO A 264 3.27 8.79 -7.81
N PHE A 265 3.79 9.59 -6.87
CA PHE A 265 4.74 9.11 -5.86
C PHE A 265 4.13 8.06 -4.93
N GLY A 266 2.92 8.29 -4.43
CA GLY A 266 2.28 7.37 -3.50
C GLY A 266 1.83 6.09 -4.19
N HIS A 267 1.29 6.18 -5.41
CA HIS A 267 0.99 4.99 -6.22
C HIS A 267 2.24 4.14 -6.46
N ARG A 268 3.34 4.79 -6.83
CA ARG A 268 4.59 4.08 -7.09
C ARG A 268 5.16 3.45 -5.83
N PHE A 269 5.16 4.20 -4.73
CA PHE A 269 5.55 3.66 -3.42
C PHE A 269 4.70 2.44 -3.05
N PHE A 270 3.37 2.55 -3.23
CA PHE A 270 2.44 1.46 -2.97
C PHE A 270 2.71 0.23 -3.85
N VAL A 271 3.07 0.41 -5.13
CA VAL A 271 3.30 -0.68 -6.10
C VAL A 271 4.70 -1.28 -6.00
N ASP A 272 5.71 -0.51 -5.60
CA ASP A 272 7.12 -0.95 -5.55
C ASP A 272 7.55 -1.48 -4.16
N GLY A 273 6.97 -1.01 -3.05
CA GLY A 273 7.44 -1.35 -1.69
C GLY A 273 7.05 -2.75 -1.17
N ASP A 274 7.71 -3.33 -0.18
CA ASP A 274 7.25 -4.57 0.46
C ASP A 274 6.72 -4.26 1.87
N TRP A 275 5.56 -4.81 2.23
CA TRP A 275 4.83 -4.41 3.43
C TRP A 275 4.95 -5.42 4.57
N SER A 276 5.37 -4.93 5.73
CA SER A 276 5.33 -5.65 7.01
C SER A 276 4.42 -4.90 7.99
N TYR A 277 3.52 -5.60 8.67
CA TYR A 277 2.52 -5.00 9.58
C TYR A 277 2.94 -5.03 11.06
N GLN A 278 4.24 -4.97 11.34
CA GLN A 278 4.70 -4.94 12.72
C GLN A 278 4.53 -3.53 13.30
N PRO A 279 4.00 -3.38 14.53
CA PRO A 279 3.94 -2.11 15.21
C PRO A 279 5.35 -1.59 15.43
N LYS A 280 5.71 -0.55 14.68
CA LYS A 280 6.90 0.25 14.92
C LYS A 280 6.43 1.53 15.60
N GLU A 281 6.72 1.65 16.89
CA GLU A 281 6.62 2.96 17.54
C GLU A 281 7.73 3.84 16.95
N GLY A 282 7.35 4.67 15.98
CA GLY A 282 8.26 5.49 15.21
C GLY A 282 8.52 6.81 15.92
N LEU A 283 9.80 7.15 16.08
CA LEU A 283 10.23 8.50 16.48
C LEU A 283 9.83 9.59 15.47
N TYR A 284 9.57 9.16 14.22
CA TYR A 284 9.33 10.02 13.07
C TYR A 284 7.86 10.11 12.66
N SER A 285 7.02 9.19 13.14
CA SER A 285 5.61 9.14 12.80
C SER A 285 4.82 8.30 13.80
N ILE A 286 3.55 8.64 14.01
CA ILE A 286 2.64 7.82 14.82
C ILE A 286 1.81 6.92 13.89
N THR A 287 1.77 5.62 14.20
CA THR A 287 0.81 4.68 13.60
C THR A 287 -0.59 5.08 14.01
N GLY A 288 -1.52 5.14 13.03
CA GLY A 288 -2.93 5.36 13.31
C GLY A 288 -3.57 4.15 14.03
N ASN A 289 -4.73 3.73 13.57
CA ASN A 289 -5.38 2.55 14.14
C ASN A 289 -4.54 1.26 13.91
N PRO A 290 -4.13 0.53 14.97
CA PRO A 290 -3.34 -0.70 14.82
C PRO A 290 -4.11 -1.84 14.15
N ALA A 291 -5.44 -1.77 14.09
CA ALA A 291 -6.25 -2.77 13.40
C ALA A 291 -6.35 -2.54 11.89
N ASP A 292 -5.84 -1.44 11.35
CA ASP A 292 -5.91 -1.12 9.92
C ASP A 292 -4.54 -1.26 9.23
N PRO A 293 -4.37 -2.24 8.31
CA PRO A 293 -3.14 -2.43 7.55
C PRO A 293 -2.73 -1.21 6.71
N LEU A 294 -3.71 -0.44 6.22
CA LEU A 294 -3.43 0.76 5.43
C LEU A 294 -2.77 1.86 6.27
N ALA A 295 -3.08 1.94 7.57
CA ALA A 295 -2.43 2.88 8.48
C ALA A 295 -0.92 2.64 8.61
N TYR A 296 -0.48 1.37 8.55
CA TYR A 296 0.95 1.03 8.53
C TYR A 296 1.62 1.43 7.22
N VAL A 297 0.94 1.23 6.09
CA VAL A 297 1.46 1.62 4.77
C VAL A 297 1.54 3.15 4.63
N SER A 298 0.53 3.87 5.12
CA SER A 298 0.53 5.34 5.12
C SER A 298 1.58 5.90 6.09
N GLN A 299 1.83 5.24 7.23
CA GLN A 299 2.96 5.55 8.11
C GLN A 299 4.30 5.40 7.37
N ALA A 300 4.54 4.25 6.75
CA ALA A 300 5.77 4.01 5.98
C ALA A 300 5.94 5.02 4.83
N PHE A 301 4.83 5.45 4.20
CA PHE A 301 4.88 6.47 3.16
C PHE A 301 5.32 7.83 3.71
N ARG A 302 4.79 8.24 4.86
CA ARG A 302 5.17 9.50 5.53
C ARG A 302 6.66 9.50 5.92
N GLU A 303 7.16 8.40 6.47
CA GLU A 303 8.59 8.26 6.79
C GLU A 303 9.47 8.25 5.52
N CYS A 304 9.01 7.61 4.44
CA CYS A 304 9.72 7.63 3.16
C CYS A 304 9.78 9.05 2.56
N LEU A 305 8.70 9.83 2.65
CA LEU A 305 8.69 11.23 2.23
C LEU A 305 9.65 12.07 3.06
N LEU A 306 9.65 11.88 4.39
CA LEU A 306 10.58 12.55 5.28
C LEU A 306 12.05 12.23 4.92
N GLN A 307 12.34 10.95 4.70
CA GLN A 307 13.67 10.49 4.30
C GLN A 307 14.09 11.10 2.95
N LYS A 308 13.20 11.13 1.94
CA LYS A 308 13.48 11.74 0.63
C LYS A 308 13.70 13.25 0.73
N ALA A 309 12.90 13.95 1.53
CA ALA A 309 13.07 15.37 1.78
C ALA A 309 14.44 15.66 2.43
N LEU A 310 14.81 14.88 3.46
CA LEU A 310 16.09 15.02 4.15
C LEU A 310 17.28 14.74 3.21
N TYR A 311 17.23 13.67 2.41
CA TYR A 311 18.30 13.38 1.44
C TYR A 311 18.46 14.48 0.39
N SER A 312 17.33 15.04 -0.09
CA SER A 312 17.35 16.16 -1.04
C SER A 312 18.00 17.42 -0.44
N LEU A 313 17.89 17.63 0.87
CA LEU A 313 18.52 18.75 1.58
C LEU A 313 20.02 18.50 1.84
N VAL A 314 20.40 17.30 2.26
CA VAL A 314 21.77 16.97 2.70
C VAL A 314 22.72 16.68 1.52
N THR A 315 22.21 16.26 0.37
CA THR A 315 23.05 15.94 -0.81
C THR A 315 22.82 16.88 -2.00
N PRO A 316 23.25 18.16 -1.94
CA PRO A 316 23.01 19.06 -3.05
C PRO A 316 23.99 18.80 -4.21
N GLY A 317 23.47 18.29 -5.33
CA GLY A 317 24.21 18.05 -6.59
C GLY A 317 24.09 16.63 -7.17
N SER A 318 23.53 15.68 -6.44
CA SER A 318 23.25 14.34 -6.96
C SER A 318 21.87 14.34 -7.59
N SER A 319 21.76 14.77 -8.84
CA SER A 319 20.60 14.43 -9.65
C SER A 319 20.39 12.91 -9.55
N SER A 320 19.25 12.50 -8.98
CA SER A 320 18.85 11.10 -8.90
C SER A 320 18.53 10.60 -10.31
N GLY A 321 19.59 10.34 -11.07
CA GLY A 321 19.55 9.56 -12.29
C GLY A 321 19.37 8.11 -11.94
N ASN A 322 18.12 7.66 -11.86
CA ASN A 322 17.67 6.36 -12.36
C ASN A 322 16.21 6.17 -12.01
N TYR A 323 15.31 6.62 -12.89
CA TYR A 323 14.15 5.85 -13.32
C TYR A 323 13.77 6.27 -14.73
N ASN A 324 13.73 5.27 -15.61
CA ASN A 324 13.46 5.40 -17.03
C ASN A 324 12.06 5.97 -17.25
N THR A 325 11.96 7.25 -17.58
CA THR A 325 10.83 7.78 -18.34
C THR A 325 11.40 8.42 -19.59
N SER A 326 11.42 7.62 -20.65
CA SER A 326 11.59 8.10 -22.01
C SER A 326 10.39 8.98 -22.36
N SER A 327 10.59 10.30 -22.36
CA SER A 327 9.79 11.20 -23.18
C SER A 327 10.54 12.50 -23.40
N VAL A 328 11.10 12.57 -24.61
CA VAL A 328 11.26 13.75 -25.49
C VAL A 328 11.98 14.96 -24.90
N ALA A 329 13.14 15.22 -25.51
CA ALA A 329 13.93 16.42 -25.36
C ALA A 329 13.11 17.69 -25.59
N GLU A 330 13.15 18.61 -24.63
CA GLU A 330 13.15 20.03 -24.92
C GLU A 330 14.36 20.66 -24.22
N ASP A 331 15.24 21.21 -25.05
CA ASP A 331 16.35 22.06 -24.66
C ASP A 331 15.81 23.29 -23.91
N ASN A 332 16.11 23.38 -22.61
CA ASN A 332 16.11 24.65 -21.91
C ASN A 332 17.28 24.72 -20.93
N LYS A 333 18.43 25.15 -21.44
CA LYS A 333 19.54 25.71 -20.66
C LYS A 333 19.03 26.95 -19.92
N GLY A 334 18.90 26.89 -18.61
CA GLY A 334 18.78 28.08 -17.76
C GLY A 334 17.68 28.04 -16.71
N LYS A 335 17.79 27.11 -15.75
CA LYS A 335 17.41 27.26 -14.33
C LYS A 335 17.69 25.91 -13.68
N SER A 336 18.78 25.81 -12.94
CA SER A 336 18.88 24.78 -11.90
C SER A 336 17.69 25.03 -10.98
N GLY A 337 16.63 24.21 -11.08
CA GLY A 337 15.58 24.19 -10.08
C GLY A 337 16.26 24.13 -8.72
N CYS A 338 15.97 25.10 -7.86
CA CYS A 338 16.57 25.14 -6.53
C CYS A 338 16.23 23.82 -5.84
N GLN A 339 17.22 23.06 -5.38
CA GLN A 339 17.04 21.72 -4.82
C GLN A 339 16.19 21.74 -3.52
N SER A 340 16.09 22.91 -2.89
CA SER A 340 15.11 23.23 -1.85
C SER A 340 13.65 23.13 -2.36
N SER A 341 13.39 23.45 -3.63
CA SER A 341 12.07 23.31 -4.25
C SER A 341 11.63 21.85 -4.35
N ASP A 342 12.53 20.91 -4.61
CA ASP A 342 12.18 19.49 -4.67
C ASP A 342 11.95 18.90 -3.27
N ALA A 343 12.75 19.31 -2.26
CA ALA A 343 12.49 18.98 -0.87
C ALA A 343 11.13 19.51 -0.40
N LEU A 344 10.79 20.77 -0.71
CA LEU A 344 9.51 21.39 -0.36
C LEU A 344 8.31 20.67 -0.99
N LYS A 345 8.42 20.12 -2.21
CA LYS A 345 7.36 19.29 -2.81
C LYS A 345 7.08 18.03 -2.00
N TYR A 346 8.13 17.34 -1.53
CA TYR A 346 7.97 16.17 -0.67
C TYR A 346 7.38 16.53 0.70
N LEU A 347 7.79 17.67 1.26
CA LEU A 347 7.29 18.18 2.54
C LEU A 347 5.83 18.62 2.46
N GLN A 348 5.41 19.27 1.38
CA GLN A 348 3.99 19.61 1.17
C GLN A 348 3.12 18.35 1.16
N LEU A 349 3.53 17.33 0.40
CA LEU A 349 2.81 16.06 0.35
C LEU A 349 2.82 15.35 1.71
N LEU A 350 3.92 15.45 2.47
CA LEU A 350 4.02 14.91 3.83
C LEU A 350 3.03 15.61 4.77
N GLY A 351 2.91 16.94 4.69
CA GLY A 351 1.94 17.72 5.45
C GLY A 351 0.50 17.29 5.17
N GLU A 352 0.12 17.20 3.89
CA GLU A 352 -1.21 16.72 3.48
C GLU A 352 -1.49 15.28 3.98
N CYS A 353 -0.47 14.41 3.97
CA CYS A 353 -0.59 13.05 4.51
C CYS A 353 -0.63 13.01 6.04
N ALA A 354 0.02 13.94 6.74
CA ALA A 354 0.02 14.02 8.19
C ALA A 354 -1.31 14.57 8.72
N ASP A 355 -1.91 15.53 8.02
CA ASP A 355 -3.23 16.10 8.36
C ASP A 355 -4.38 15.10 8.12
N SER A 356 -4.17 14.14 7.23
CA SER A 356 -5.11 13.06 6.93
C SER A 356 -4.84 11.75 7.66
N ALA A 357 -3.76 11.69 8.47
CA ALA A 357 -3.39 10.50 9.22
C ALA A 357 -4.23 10.40 10.50
N GLY A 358 -5.28 9.59 10.44
CA GLY A 358 -6.26 9.41 11.51
C GLY A 358 -5.70 9.24 12.93
N ALA A 359 -6.46 9.72 13.92
CA ALA A 359 -6.00 9.86 15.30
C ALA A 359 -5.51 8.54 15.93
N PRO A 360 -4.36 8.53 16.63
CA PRO A 360 -3.64 7.30 16.94
C PRO A 360 -4.18 6.44 18.08
N LYS A 361 -5.11 6.93 18.95
CA LYS A 361 -5.46 6.20 20.20
C LYS A 361 -6.91 6.29 20.70
N LYS A 362 -7.85 6.94 19.99
CA LYS A 362 -9.19 7.22 20.56
C LYS A 362 -10.39 7.17 19.59
N THR A 363 -10.25 6.60 18.40
CA THR A 363 -11.39 6.44 17.50
C THR A 363 -11.91 5.01 17.57
N SER A 364 -13.19 4.86 17.90
CA SER A 364 -13.85 3.56 17.97
C SER A 364 -13.76 2.88 16.60
N PHE A 365 -13.01 1.78 16.51
CA PHE A 365 -12.97 0.94 15.32
C PHE A 365 -14.27 0.14 15.20
N ALA A 366 -15.35 0.81 14.80
CA ALA A 366 -16.65 0.20 14.61
C ALA A 366 -16.85 -0.30 13.16
N ILE A 367 -17.68 -1.31 13.01
CA ILE A 367 -18.01 -1.94 11.73
C ILE A 367 -18.88 -0.96 10.92
N GLY A 368 -18.29 -0.35 9.89
CA GLY A 368 -18.95 0.66 9.03
C GLY A 368 -18.31 2.05 9.06
N CYS A 369 -17.37 2.32 9.97
CA CYS A 369 -16.59 3.56 9.95
C CYS A 369 -15.59 3.55 8.78
N SER A 370 -15.72 4.48 7.84
CA SER A 370 -14.69 4.76 6.84
C SER A 370 -13.58 5.61 7.42
N MET A 371 -12.40 5.56 6.79
CA MET A 371 -11.28 6.45 7.10
C MET A 371 -11.62 7.95 7.00
N SER A 372 -12.73 8.35 6.38
CA SER A 372 -13.23 9.74 6.35
C SER A 372 -13.81 10.25 7.67
N SER A 373 -14.28 9.35 8.54
CA SER A 373 -14.76 9.70 9.88
C SER A 373 -13.63 9.90 10.90
N VAL A 374 -12.38 9.71 10.48
CA VAL A 374 -11.19 9.75 11.34
C VAL A 374 -10.41 11.03 11.06
N THR A 375 -10.94 12.16 11.55
CA THR A 375 -10.20 13.42 11.57
C THR A 375 -9.17 13.37 12.71
N GLY A 376 -7.93 13.10 12.36
CA GLY A 376 -6.80 13.23 13.28
C GLY A 376 -5.59 13.66 12.50
N GLU A 377 -4.72 14.42 13.16
CA GLU A 377 -3.41 14.79 12.64
C GLU A 377 -2.35 13.88 13.27
N ASP A 378 -1.31 13.54 12.52
CA ASP A 378 -0.07 13.01 13.09
C ASP A 378 0.83 14.19 13.52
N PRO A 379 0.86 14.53 14.82
CA PRO A 379 1.64 15.66 15.30
C PRO A 379 3.15 15.43 15.16
N VAL A 380 3.62 14.17 15.15
CA VAL A 380 5.05 13.85 15.07
C VAL A 380 5.55 14.05 13.65
N ALA A 381 4.87 13.45 12.67
CA ALA A 381 5.21 13.64 11.26
C ALA A 381 5.08 15.11 10.84
N LYS A 382 4.04 15.81 11.33
CA LYS A 382 3.83 17.23 11.07
C LYS A 382 4.93 18.11 11.68
N TRP A 383 5.37 17.80 12.90
CA TRP A 383 6.49 18.49 13.53
C TRP A 383 7.79 18.32 12.72
N TRP A 384 8.14 17.09 12.33
CA TRP A 384 9.32 16.84 11.49
C TRP A 384 9.20 17.50 10.11
N CYS A 385 8.00 17.52 9.53
CA CYS A 385 7.72 18.25 8.29
C CYS A 385 8.03 19.75 8.45
N ASN A 386 7.53 20.39 9.50
CA ASN A 386 7.77 21.82 9.76
C ASN A 386 9.24 22.14 9.98
N VAL A 387 9.96 21.28 10.72
CA VAL A 387 11.41 21.43 10.95
C VAL A 387 12.19 21.41 9.63
N LEU A 388 11.91 20.44 8.76
CA LEU A 388 12.58 20.36 7.45
C LEU A 388 12.13 21.46 6.49
N SER A 389 10.88 21.94 6.58
CA SER A 389 10.41 23.08 5.80
C SER A 389 11.18 24.35 6.17
N VAL A 390 11.36 24.62 7.47
CA VAL A 390 12.17 25.76 7.92
C VAL A 390 13.62 25.65 7.47
N ALA A 391 14.23 24.46 7.59
CA ALA A 391 15.58 24.24 7.06
C ALA A 391 15.64 24.50 5.54
N SER A 392 14.61 24.11 4.80
CA SER A 392 14.50 24.36 3.35
C SER A 392 14.36 25.84 3.02
N TYR A 393 13.57 26.59 3.81
CA TYR A 393 13.37 28.03 3.65
C TYR A 393 14.64 28.83 4.00
N TRP A 394 15.32 28.51 5.10
CA TRP A 394 16.62 29.11 5.43
C TRP A 394 17.68 28.85 4.34
N LEU A 395 17.70 27.65 3.76
CA LEU A 395 18.61 27.34 2.64
C LEU A 395 18.21 28.07 1.34
N ALA A 396 16.94 28.42 1.17
CA ALA A 396 16.45 29.20 0.03
C ALA A 396 16.60 30.72 0.24
N GLY A 397 16.86 31.18 1.48
CA GLY A 397 16.88 32.59 1.86
C GLY A 397 15.49 33.22 2.00
N ASP A 398 14.44 32.42 2.22
CA ASP A 398 13.07 32.89 2.45
C ASP A 398 12.76 32.90 3.96
N ASP A 399 13.24 33.94 4.64
CA ASP A 399 13.12 34.05 6.10
C ASP A 399 11.67 34.31 6.54
N ASP A 400 10.87 35.04 5.75
CA ASP A 400 9.46 35.32 6.04
C ASP A 400 8.61 34.05 6.10
N ALA A 401 8.86 33.08 5.21
CA ALA A 401 8.18 31.79 5.24
C ALA A 401 8.62 30.93 6.42
N ALA A 402 9.90 31.01 6.81
CA ALA A 402 10.43 30.29 7.96
C ALA A 402 9.83 30.77 9.28
N GLU A 403 9.72 32.10 9.48
CA GLU A 403 9.19 32.71 10.71
C GLU A 403 7.76 32.27 11.04
N ARG A 404 6.92 32.06 10.02
CA ARG A 404 5.53 31.59 10.20
C ARG A 404 5.45 30.21 10.86
N LEU A 405 6.48 29.38 10.72
CA LEU A 405 6.52 28.01 11.22
C LEU A 405 7.19 27.87 12.60
N TYR A 406 7.82 28.93 13.12
CA TYR A 406 8.56 28.88 14.39
C TYR A 406 7.69 28.46 15.57
N GLY A 407 6.47 29.00 15.68
CA GLY A 407 5.54 28.63 16.75
C GLY A 407 5.15 27.15 16.73
N SER A 408 5.11 26.52 15.56
CA SER A 408 4.81 25.09 15.42
C SER A 408 6.01 24.19 15.75
N ILE A 409 7.24 24.67 15.59
CA ILE A 409 8.46 23.91 15.93
C ILE A 409 8.71 23.92 17.44
N GLU A 410 8.43 25.03 18.12
CA GLU A 410 8.60 25.13 19.58
C GLU A 410 7.64 24.20 20.36
N CYS A 411 6.50 23.85 19.76
CA CYS A 411 5.54 22.91 20.33
C CYS A 411 5.93 21.45 20.02
N ILE A 412 6.88 20.88 20.78
CA ILE A 412 7.27 19.48 20.62
C ILE A 412 6.12 18.52 21.00
N PRO A 413 5.79 17.53 20.16
CA PRO A 413 4.87 16.45 20.52
C PRO A 413 5.40 15.61 21.69
N LYS A 414 4.53 15.28 22.66
CA LYS A 414 4.91 14.54 23.88
C LYS A 414 5.64 13.22 23.57
N GLN A 415 5.23 12.53 22.50
CA GLN A 415 5.83 11.27 22.03
C GLN A 415 7.33 11.41 21.68
N VAL A 416 7.75 12.56 21.16
CA VAL A 416 9.16 12.86 20.83
C VAL A 416 9.92 13.40 22.06
N LEU A 417 9.20 13.93 23.04
CA LEU A 417 9.80 14.40 24.29
C LEU A 417 10.10 13.25 25.25
N ASP A 418 9.18 12.29 25.31
CA ASP A 418 9.22 11.12 26.19
C ASP A 418 10.01 9.95 25.58
N SER A 419 10.44 10.04 24.32
CA SER A 419 11.27 9.03 23.67
C SER A 419 12.66 8.92 24.31
N GLU A 420 13.20 7.69 24.33
CA GLU A 420 14.54 7.40 24.83
C GLU A 420 15.62 8.10 24.00
N ASP A 421 15.41 8.22 22.69
CA ASP A 421 16.33 8.89 21.78
C ASP A 421 16.24 10.43 21.90
N PRO A 422 17.34 11.13 22.22
CA PRO A 422 17.34 12.58 22.43
C PRO A 422 17.39 13.41 21.14
N ILE A 423 17.23 12.81 19.96
CA ILE A 423 17.38 13.50 18.66
C ILE A 423 16.41 14.67 18.49
N GLY A 424 15.14 14.50 18.88
CA GLY A 424 14.15 15.58 18.77
C GLY A 424 14.52 16.79 19.63
N LYS A 425 15.08 16.55 20.82
CA LYS A 425 15.62 17.59 21.71
C LYS A 425 16.86 18.24 21.11
N ALA A 426 17.76 17.46 20.51
CA ALA A 426 18.96 17.97 19.83
C ALA A 426 18.60 18.93 18.69
N VAL A 427 17.65 18.52 17.84
CA VAL A 427 17.18 19.31 16.69
C VAL A 427 16.49 20.59 17.13
N LEU A 428 15.67 20.58 18.18
CA LEU A 428 15.05 21.81 18.70
C LEU A 428 16.10 22.81 19.21
N ILE A 429 17.11 22.34 19.94
CA ILE A 429 18.17 23.24 20.45
C ILE A 429 19.00 23.78 19.29
N ALA A 430 19.29 22.97 18.27
CA ALA A 430 19.96 23.43 17.05
C ALA A 430 19.13 24.48 16.30
N PHE A 431 17.81 24.28 16.19
CA PHE A 431 16.88 25.26 15.64
C PHE A 431 16.91 26.58 16.43
N LYS A 432 16.86 26.54 17.77
CA LYS A 432 16.96 27.75 18.61
C LYS A 432 18.28 28.47 18.47
N ALA A 433 19.38 27.73 18.31
CA ALA A 433 20.70 28.31 18.05
C ALA A 433 20.71 29.05 16.70
N ALA A 434 20.22 28.41 15.63
CA ALA A 434 20.10 29.00 14.31
C ALA A 434 19.19 30.25 14.29
N GLN A 435 18.02 30.17 14.92
CA GLN A 435 17.10 31.30 15.08
C GLN A 435 17.78 32.48 15.80
N SER A 436 18.46 32.23 16.92
CA SER A 436 19.16 33.29 17.68
C SER A 436 20.27 33.98 16.87
N PHE A 437 20.93 33.22 15.98
CA PHE A 437 21.95 33.75 15.09
C PHE A 437 21.35 34.64 14.00
N LEU A 438 20.24 34.22 13.40
CA LEU A 438 19.57 34.95 12.32
C LEU A 438 18.86 36.23 12.82
N THR A 439 18.23 36.20 14.00
CA THR A 439 17.46 37.35 14.52
C THR A 439 18.32 38.36 15.29
N GLU A 440 19.19 37.91 16.20
CA GLU A 440 19.91 38.81 17.11
C GLU A 440 21.39 38.99 16.74
N SER A 441 21.92 38.27 15.75
CA SER A 441 23.37 38.19 15.46
C SER A 441 24.25 37.90 16.69
N SER A 442 23.66 37.32 17.75
CA SER A 442 24.27 37.21 19.07
C SER A 442 25.08 35.90 19.21
N ILE A 443 26.28 35.88 18.60
CA ILE A 443 27.19 34.72 18.59
C ILE A 443 27.42 34.12 20.00
N ARG A 444 27.47 34.97 21.04
CA ARG A 444 27.71 34.54 22.43
C ARG A 444 26.64 33.60 23.01
N LYS A 445 25.39 33.72 22.56
CA LYS A 445 24.28 32.84 23.01
C LYS A 445 24.18 31.59 22.13
N CYS A 446 24.60 31.68 20.87
CA CYS A 446 24.53 30.58 19.89
C CYS A 446 25.48 29.43 20.23
N ILE A 447 26.74 29.73 20.58
CA ILE A 447 27.77 28.72 20.89
C ILE A 447 27.33 27.70 21.96
N PRO A 448 26.89 28.10 23.18
CA PRO A 448 26.51 27.13 24.20
C PRO A 448 25.26 26.32 23.82
N LEU A 449 24.38 26.86 22.98
CA LEU A 449 23.24 26.12 22.43
C LEU A 449 23.71 25.07 21.41
N CYS A 450 24.64 25.43 20.53
CA CYS A 450 25.27 24.50 19.60
C CYS A 450 26.01 23.36 20.33
N ASP A 451 26.76 23.66 21.38
CA ASP A 451 27.45 22.64 22.20
C ASP A 451 26.45 21.69 22.86
N LYS A 452 25.36 22.23 23.39
CA LYS A 452 24.29 21.43 23.98
C LYS A 452 23.60 20.55 22.94
N ALA A 453 23.27 21.08 21.76
CA ALA A 453 22.69 20.33 20.66
C ALA A 453 23.64 19.19 20.19
N SER A 454 24.93 19.50 20.04
CA SER A 454 25.97 18.54 19.67
C SER A 454 26.09 17.41 20.70
N SER A 455 26.05 17.72 21.99
CA SER A 455 26.10 16.71 23.06
C SER A 455 24.91 15.75 23.03
N LEU A 456 23.71 16.24 22.74
CA LEU A 456 22.50 15.43 22.62
C LEU A 456 22.50 14.59 21.33
N LEU A 457 22.98 15.16 20.23
CA LEU A 457 23.15 14.44 18.97
C LEU A 457 24.12 13.26 19.14
N ARG A 458 25.27 13.51 19.78
CA ARG A 458 26.25 12.46 20.10
C ARG A 458 25.63 11.34 20.94
N LYS A 459 24.81 11.68 21.93
CA LYS A 459 24.07 10.68 22.72
C LYS A 459 23.12 9.87 21.85
N SER A 460 22.38 10.51 20.94
CA SER A 460 21.46 9.80 20.04
C SER A 460 22.17 8.85 19.07
N ILE A 461 23.31 9.26 18.52
CA ILE A 461 24.12 8.39 17.65
C ILE A 461 24.60 7.17 18.42
N GLY A 462 25.04 7.36 19.67
CA GLY A 462 25.43 6.26 20.56
C GLY A 462 24.28 5.30 20.91
N HIS A 463 23.04 5.79 21.06
CA HIS A 463 21.87 4.93 21.28
C HIS A 463 21.55 4.08 20.05
N GLY A 464 21.65 4.66 18.84
CA GLY A 464 21.45 3.94 17.59
C GLY A 464 22.49 2.83 17.34
N ALA A 465 23.76 3.08 17.69
CA ALA A 465 24.82 2.07 17.59
C ALA A 465 24.58 0.89 18.55
N ASN A 466 24.19 1.16 19.79
CA ASN A 466 23.93 0.10 20.79
C ASN A 466 22.70 -0.77 20.43
N GLN A 467 21.62 -0.18 19.92
CA GLN A 467 20.44 -0.95 19.45
C GLN A 467 20.75 -1.81 18.21
N SER A 468 21.75 -1.41 17.41
CA SER A 468 22.23 -2.16 16.23
C SER A 468 23.17 -3.31 16.63
N ALA A 469 24.02 -3.07 17.63
CA ALA A 469 24.98 -4.03 18.17
C ALA A 469 24.29 -5.21 18.87
N ASP A 470 23.16 -4.98 19.56
CA ASP A 470 22.37 -6.06 20.19
C ASP A 470 21.75 -7.04 19.17
N LYS A 471 21.77 -6.73 17.86
CA LYS A 471 21.30 -7.62 16.79
C LYS A 471 22.40 -8.36 16.03
N ILE A 472 23.68 -8.01 16.22
CA ILE A 472 24.79 -8.60 15.48
C ILE A 472 25.95 -8.85 16.45
N THR A 473 25.94 -10.03 17.09
CA THR A 473 27.09 -10.50 17.85
C THR A 473 28.14 -11.08 16.89
N GLN A 474 29.36 -10.52 17.01
CA GLN A 474 30.67 -10.99 16.50
C GLN A 474 30.94 -10.88 15.00
N ASP A 475 31.42 -9.69 14.58
CA ASP A 475 32.62 -9.45 13.73
C ASP A 475 32.90 -7.93 13.49
N THR A 476 32.34 -7.02 14.30
CA THR A 476 32.10 -5.61 13.91
C THR A 476 33.10 -4.56 14.44
N GLU A 477 34.19 -4.91 15.14
CA GLU A 477 35.06 -3.85 15.70
C GLU A 477 35.86 -3.07 14.63
N VAL A 478 36.22 -3.72 13.51
CA VAL A 478 36.97 -3.06 12.41
C VAL A 478 36.03 -2.30 11.46
N SER A 479 34.79 -2.78 11.29
CA SER A 479 33.81 -2.13 10.42
C SER A 479 33.23 -0.86 11.07
N GLU A 480 33.00 -0.86 12.39
CA GLU A 480 32.54 0.34 13.10
C GLU A 480 33.57 1.48 13.08
N SER A 481 34.87 1.18 13.20
CA SER A 481 35.91 2.22 13.14
C SER A 481 36.00 2.87 11.75
N ILE A 482 35.84 2.08 10.68
CA ILE A 482 35.87 2.55 9.29
C ILE A 482 34.61 3.36 8.96
N VAL A 483 33.43 2.90 9.43
CA VAL A 483 32.17 3.64 9.28
C VAL A 483 32.22 4.96 10.04
N GLY A 484 32.75 4.96 11.27
CA GLY A 484 32.93 6.17 12.06
C GLY A 484 33.90 7.18 11.43
N GLU A 485 35.03 6.73 10.87
CA GLU A 485 35.96 7.61 10.12
C GLU A 485 35.29 8.22 8.89
N ARG A 486 34.44 7.46 8.18
CA ARG A 486 33.71 7.96 7.01
C ARG A 486 32.65 8.99 7.40
N GLU A 487 31.86 8.71 8.42
CA GLU A 487 30.85 9.63 8.93
C GLU A 487 31.49 10.93 9.43
N HIS A 488 32.62 10.83 10.15
CA HIS A 488 33.39 11.98 10.60
C HIS A 488 33.86 12.87 9.43
N ALA A 489 34.42 12.27 8.39
CA ALA A 489 34.88 13.00 7.22
C ALA A 489 33.72 13.67 6.45
N THR A 490 32.57 12.99 6.35
CA THR A 490 31.36 13.58 5.74
C THR A 490 30.78 14.72 6.58
N ALA A 491 30.83 14.61 7.91
CA ALA A 491 30.38 15.67 8.81
C ALA A 491 31.26 16.93 8.67
N LEU A 492 32.58 16.77 8.57
CA LEU A 492 33.50 17.88 8.31
C LEU A 492 33.23 18.56 6.97
N LEU A 493 32.96 17.77 5.91
CA LEU A 493 32.57 18.30 4.59
C LEU A 493 31.27 19.11 4.65
N ILE A 494 30.24 18.57 5.30
CA ILE A 494 28.93 19.24 5.44
C ILE A 494 29.08 20.51 6.29
N ALA A 495 29.84 20.44 7.39
CA ALA A 495 30.14 21.60 8.22
C ALA A 495 30.82 22.69 7.40
N CYS A 496 31.86 22.39 6.63
CA CYS A 496 32.53 23.38 5.80
C CYS A 496 31.63 23.96 4.70
N ARG A 497 30.63 23.20 4.23
CA ARG A 497 29.68 23.68 3.23
C ARG A 497 28.65 24.67 3.79
N HIS A 498 28.18 24.46 5.01
CA HIS A 498 27.06 25.21 5.59
C HIS A 498 27.47 26.18 6.71
N LEU A 499 28.68 26.08 7.25
CA LEU A 499 29.13 26.93 8.35
C LEU A 499 29.59 28.31 7.83
N PRO A 500 28.96 29.42 8.28
CA PRO A 500 29.40 30.77 7.95
C PRO A 500 30.74 31.10 8.60
N GLU A 501 31.56 31.91 7.90
CA GLU A 501 32.92 32.25 8.32
C GLU A 501 32.97 33.00 9.67
N GLN A 502 31.89 33.69 10.03
CA GLN A 502 31.80 34.43 11.30
C GLN A 502 31.76 33.52 12.55
N LEU A 503 31.49 32.22 12.38
CA LEU A 503 31.47 31.26 13.48
C LEU A 503 32.81 30.55 13.67
N LEU A 504 33.78 30.79 12.80
CA LEU A 504 35.12 30.23 12.91
C LEU A 504 35.98 31.12 13.80
N SER A 505 36.57 30.53 14.83
CA SER A 505 37.37 31.26 15.81
C SER A 505 38.68 31.78 15.23
N THR A 506 39.15 31.18 14.11
CA THR A 506 40.39 31.57 13.41
C THR A 506 40.20 31.58 11.89
N PRO A 507 40.72 32.61 11.18
CA PRO A 507 40.83 32.57 9.72
C PRO A 507 41.80 31.42 9.36
N GLY A 508 41.29 30.38 8.70
CA GLY A 508 42.04 29.15 8.38
C GLY A 508 41.49 27.86 9.02
N GLN A 509 40.60 27.95 10.01
CA GLN A 509 39.99 26.76 10.63
C GLN A 509 39.17 25.94 9.61
N LYS A 510 38.54 26.59 8.64
CA LYS A 510 37.83 25.94 7.53
C LYS A 510 38.76 25.13 6.63
N GLU A 511 39.93 25.68 6.34
CA GLU A 511 40.96 25.02 5.52
C GLU A 511 41.54 23.81 6.26
N SER A 512 41.76 23.92 7.58
CA SER A 512 42.20 22.81 8.43
C SER A 512 41.16 21.68 8.48
N MET A 513 39.87 22.01 8.64
CA MET A 513 38.79 21.01 8.65
C MET A 513 38.63 20.32 7.30
N LEU A 514 38.78 21.04 6.18
CA LEU A 514 38.75 20.45 4.84
C LEU A 514 39.98 19.59 4.56
N ALA A 515 41.16 19.96 5.07
CA ALA A 515 42.37 19.14 4.95
C ALA A 515 42.25 17.83 5.74
N GLU A 516 41.67 17.89 6.94
CA GLU A 516 41.39 16.72 7.77
C GLU A 516 40.34 15.79 7.14
N ALA A 517 39.28 16.37 6.55
CA ALA A 517 38.30 15.61 5.79
C ALA A 517 38.92 14.94 4.55
N ALA A 518 39.76 15.65 3.80
CA ALA A 518 40.43 15.11 2.61
C ALA A 518 41.36 13.94 2.98
N LYS A 519 42.15 14.07 4.04
CA LYS A 519 43.05 13.01 4.53
C LYS A 519 42.29 11.76 4.97
N SER A 520 41.15 11.94 5.63
CA SER A 520 40.29 10.84 6.07
C SER A 520 39.62 10.14 4.89
N LEU A 521 39.15 10.89 3.88
CA LEU A 521 38.54 10.32 2.66
C LEU A 521 39.55 9.61 1.75
N GLU A 522 40.81 10.07 1.76
CA GLU A 522 41.91 9.43 1.03
C GLU A 522 42.24 8.06 1.63
N LYS A 523 42.30 7.98 2.97
CA LYS A 523 42.48 6.72 3.71
C LYS A 523 41.35 5.72 3.47
N LEU A 524 40.13 6.21 3.23
CA LEU A 524 38.93 5.40 2.97
C LEU A 524 38.70 5.07 1.50
N GLY A 525 39.48 5.65 0.57
CA GLY A 525 39.38 5.39 -0.88
C GLY A 525 38.16 6.01 -1.59
N ASP A 526 37.44 6.94 -0.96
CA ASP A 526 36.26 7.59 -1.55
C ASP A 526 36.66 8.73 -2.51
N LYS A 527 36.93 8.36 -3.76
CA LYS A 527 37.40 9.29 -4.82
C LYS A 527 36.43 10.42 -5.13
N ARG A 528 35.12 10.23 -4.91
CA ARG A 528 34.09 11.22 -5.29
C ARG A 528 34.00 12.33 -4.25
N ALA A 529 33.89 11.97 -2.98
CA ALA A 529 33.87 12.93 -1.87
C ALA A 529 35.20 13.72 -1.77
N LEU A 530 36.32 13.07 -2.08
CA LEU A 530 37.65 13.69 -2.11
C LEU A 530 37.78 14.75 -3.23
N GLN A 531 37.20 14.50 -4.41
CA GLN A 531 37.14 15.51 -5.49
C GLN A 531 36.32 16.74 -5.08
N ASP A 532 35.21 16.54 -4.36
CA ASP A 532 34.37 17.64 -3.89
C ASP A 532 35.07 18.45 -2.78
N CYS A 533 35.85 17.79 -1.91
CA CYS A 533 36.71 18.43 -0.91
C CYS A 533 37.78 19.33 -1.57
N HIS A 534 38.50 18.81 -2.57
CA HIS A 534 39.50 19.59 -3.31
C HIS A 534 38.91 20.79 -4.06
N LYS A 535 37.71 20.64 -4.65
CA LYS A 535 37.00 21.77 -5.28
C LYS A 535 36.66 22.88 -4.27
N MET A 536 36.27 22.52 -3.05
CA MET A 536 36.00 23.51 -1.99
C MET A 536 37.28 24.22 -1.52
N ILE A 537 38.39 23.49 -1.35
CA ILE A 537 39.70 24.07 -1.02
C ILE A 537 40.14 25.08 -2.10
N MET A 538 39.99 24.74 -3.38
CA MET A 538 40.30 25.65 -4.49
C MET A 538 39.45 26.93 -4.47
N ARG A 539 38.16 26.83 -4.12
CA ARG A 539 37.27 27.99 -4.01
C ARG A 539 37.68 28.94 -2.88
N LEU A 540 38.08 28.41 -1.72
CA LEU A 540 38.58 29.22 -0.61
C LEU A 540 39.86 29.97 -0.97
N ASN A 541 40.82 29.28 -1.62
CA ASN A 541 42.06 29.90 -2.07
C ASN A 541 41.83 31.00 -3.12
N SER A 542 40.86 30.81 -4.02
CA SER A 542 40.49 31.84 -5.02
C SER A 542 39.80 33.06 -4.41
N GLY A 543 39.08 32.91 -3.29
CA GLY A 543 38.45 34.01 -2.55
C GLY A 543 39.45 34.81 -1.71
N SER A 544 40.40 34.14 -1.05
CA SER A 544 41.48 34.79 -0.28
C SER A 544 42.39 35.64 -1.18
N SER A 545 42.59 35.25 -2.44
CA SER A 545 43.40 36.04 -3.38
C SER A 545 42.71 37.34 -3.84
N ALA A 546 41.38 37.48 -3.66
CA ALA A 546 40.65 38.71 -3.99
C ALA A 546 40.63 39.73 -2.83
N ILE A 547 40.87 39.27 -1.60
CA ILE A 547 40.90 40.12 -0.39
C ILE A 547 42.30 40.73 -0.18
N ALA A 548 43.36 40.11 -0.71
CA ALA A 548 44.74 40.60 -0.60
C ALA A 548 45.07 41.82 -1.50
N THR A 549 44.13 42.33 -2.29
CA THR A 549 44.31 43.48 -3.19
C THR A 549 43.33 44.63 -2.94
N ARG A 550 42.89 44.86 -1.69
CA ARG A 550 42.11 46.05 -1.34
C ARG A 550 42.66 46.79 -0.14
#